data_AF-A0A972B221-F1
#
_entry.id   AF-A0A972B221-F1
#
_cell.length_a   1.000
_cell.length_b   1.000
_cell.length_c   1.000
_cell.angle_alpha   90.00
_cell.angle_beta   90.00
_cell.angle_gamma   90.00
#
_symmetry.space_group_name_H-M   'P 1'
#
loop_
_entity.id
_entity.type
_entity.pdbx_description
1 polymer ?
#
loop_
_entity_poly.entity_id
_entity_poly.type
_entity_poly.pdbx_seq_one_letter_code
_entity_poly.pdbx_strand_id
1 'polypeptide(L)'
;MKIQLTGIACVLAMVLSAPAMADEYSEAYKCGLEAFADDAAGPVSYCVGNSYDPSPIQMKAFADAERDFKAGNVSLSSQCPFEFGVWIANGSRSDSFEEGAQLLSTLTEVANLLAVSREVFLYDINGNRITVDIANQWFARQGNGVVVSQEAARQCPDKIN
;
A
#
# COMPACT_ATOMS: atom_id res chain seq x y z
N MET A 1 2.99 -34.70 -31.73
CA MET A 1 2.78 -33.26 -31.48
C MET A 1 3.01 -33.01 -29.99
N LYS A 2 4.10 -32.34 -29.62
CA LYS A 2 4.42 -32.02 -28.21
C LYS A 2 3.72 -30.71 -27.87
N ILE A 3 2.71 -30.76 -26.99
CA ILE A 3 2.13 -29.56 -26.38
C ILE A 3 3.06 -29.18 -25.24
N GLN A 4 3.84 -28.12 -25.43
CA GLN A 4 4.57 -27.49 -24.33
C GLN A 4 3.56 -26.76 -23.46
N LEU A 5 3.27 -27.31 -22.28
CA LEU A 5 2.71 -26.54 -21.18
C LEU A 5 3.83 -25.66 -20.64
N THR A 6 3.93 -24.44 -21.17
CA THR A 6 4.66 -23.35 -20.52
C THR A 6 3.94 -23.08 -19.21
N GLY A 7 4.49 -23.65 -18.13
CA GLY A 7 4.08 -23.34 -16.77
C GLY A 7 4.29 -21.85 -16.52
N ILE A 8 3.19 -21.10 -16.56
CA ILE A 8 3.08 -19.83 -15.85
C ILE A 8 3.19 -20.21 -14.38
N ALA A 9 4.40 -20.21 -13.86
CA ALA A 9 4.63 -20.29 -12.44
C ALA A 9 4.06 -18.98 -11.85
N CYS A 10 2.80 -19.04 -11.41
CA CYS A 10 2.17 -18.01 -10.61
C CYS A 10 3.13 -17.62 -9.49
N VAL A 11 3.59 -16.37 -9.53
CA VAL A 11 4.41 -15.80 -8.49
C VAL A 11 3.51 -15.67 -7.26
N LEU A 12 3.71 -16.57 -6.31
CA LEU A 12 3.15 -16.57 -4.97
C LEU A 12 1.63 -16.70 -4.86
N ALA A 13 1.20 -17.95 -4.75
CA ALA A 13 0.04 -18.32 -3.93
C ALA A 13 0.33 -18.05 -2.43
N MET A 14 0.48 -16.79 -2.03
CA MET A 14 0.54 -16.34 -0.63
C MET A 14 -0.43 -15.19 -0.40
N VAL A 15 -1.71 -15.43 -0.70
CA VAL A 15 -2.80 -14.49 -0.37
C VAL A 15 -3.86 -15.25 0.40
N LEU A 16 -3.47 -15.82 1.54
CA LEU A 16 -4.41 -16.54 2.41
C LEU A 16 -4.22 -16.15 3.88
N SER A 17 -4.31 -14.84 4.11
CA SER A 17 -4.81 -14.21 5.33
C SER A 17 -4.68 -12.72 5.13
N ALA A 18 -5.78 -11.95 5.13
CA ALA A 18 -5.67 -10.50 5.25
C ALA A 18 -4.95 -10.22 6.58
N PRO A 19 -3.74 -9.63 6.61
CA PRO A 19 -3.18 -9.22 7.87
C PRO A 19 -4.04 -8.07 8.37
N ALA A 20 -4.33 -8.04 9.67
CA ALA A 20 -5.07 -6.96 10.34
C ALA A 20 -4.53 -5.53 10.03
N MET A 21 -3.29 -5.44 9.56
CA MET A 21 -2.62 -4.21 9.11
C MET A 21 -3.18 -3.66 7.79
N ALA A 22 -3.78 -4.50 6.94
CA ALA A 22 -4.36 -4.07 5.67
C ALA A 22 -5.71 -3.36 5.85
N ASP A 23 -6.42 -3.70 6.92
CA ASP A 23 -7.62 -2.98 7.34
C ASP A 23 -7.25 -1.70 8.08
N GLU A 24 -6.15 -1.67 8.84
CA GLU A 24 -5.75 -0.53 9.67
C GLU A 24 -5.68 0.82 8.90
N TYR A 25 -5.03 0.85 7.72
CA TYR A 25 -5.00 2.09 6.92
C TYR A 25 -6.40 2.46 6.43
N SER A 26 -7.09 1.54 5.76
CA SER A 26 -8.36 1.81 5.12
C SER A 26 -9.46 2.17 6.13
N GLU A 27 -9.44 1.56 7.32
CA GLU A 27 -10.33 1.87 8.44
C GLU A 27 -10.03 3.25 9.03
N ALA A 28 -8.75 3.56 9.30
CA ALA A 28 -8.36 4.87 9.81
C ALA A 28 -8.64 5.99 8.80
N TYR A 29 -8.44 5.75 7.50
CA TYR A 29 -8.75 6.69 6.44
C TYR A 29 -10.26 6.99 6.39
N LYS A 30 -11.10 5.95 6.38
CA LYS A 30 -12.56 6.08 6.40
C LYS A 30 -13.06 6.83 7.64
N CYS A 31 -12.59 6.42 8.81
CA CYS A 31 -12.97 7.09 10.05
C CYS A 31 -12.49 8.56 10.07
N GLY A 32 -11.30 8.84 9.52
CA GLY A 32 -10.81 10.20 9.37
C GLY A 32 -11.73 11.07 8.52
N LEU A 33 -12.19 10.56 7.37
CA LEU A 33 -13.17 11.26 6.53
C LEU A 33 -14.50 11.51 7.26
N GLU A 34 -14.99 10.53 8.04
CA GLU A 34 -16.19 10.69 8.87
C GLU A 34 -16.00 11.77 9.94
N ALA A 35 -14.86 11.77 10.65
CA ALA A 35 -14.53 12.79 11.64
C ALA A 35 -14.54 14.20 11.06
N PHE A 36 -13.99 14.38 9.84
CA PHE A 36 -14.02 15.67 9.16
C PHE A 36 -15.42 16.06 8.67
N ALA A 37 -16.21 15.08 8.19
CA ALA A 37 -17.60 15.32 7.78
C ALA A 37 -18.49 15.75 8.96
N ASP A 38 -18.20 15.24 10.16
CA ASP A 38 -18.88 15.58 11.42
C ASP A 38 -18.36 16.87 12.10
N ASP A 39 -17.42 17.59 11.47
CA ASP A 39 -16.75 18.78 12.02
C ASP A 39 -16.08 18.52 13.38
N ALA A 40 -15.51 17.32 13.56
CA ALA A 40 -14.79 16.95 14.77
C ALA A 40 -13.48 17.74 14.90
N ALA A 41 -13.03 17.94 16.15
CA ALA A 41 -11.78 18.66 16.45
C ALA A 41 -10.51 17.98 15.88
N GLY A 42 -10.60 16.70 15.51
CA GLY A 42 -9.54 15.98 14.82
C GLY A 42 -9.84 14.47 14.69
N PRO A 43 -9.28 13.80 13.66
CA PRO A 43 -9.58 12.41 13.38
C PRO A 43 -8.97 11.46 14.43
N VAL A 44 -7.83 11.80 15.04
CA VAL A 44 -7.20 10.95 16.07
C VAL A 44 -8.08 10.85 17.32
N SER A 45 -8.59 11.98 17.83
CA SER A 45 -9.44 11.97 19.03
C SER A 45 -10.82 11.35 18.75
N TYR A 46 -11.34 11.48 17.52
CA TYR A 46 -12.60 10.88 17.10
C TYR A 46 -12.48 9.35 16.93
N CYS A 47 -11.47 8.90 16.20
CA CYS A 47 -11.33 7.50 15.79
C CYS A 47 -10.63 6.61 16.82
N VAL A 48 -9.64 7.16 17.53
CA VAL A 48 -8.81 6.42 18.49
C VAL A 48 -9.18 6.78 19.92
N GLY A 49 -9.45 8.07 20.16
CA GLY A 49 -9.73 8.59 21.50
C GLY A 49 -8.56 8.35 22.46
N ASN A 50 -8.84 7.80 23.64
CA ASN A 50 -7.84 7.43 24.65
C ASN A 50 -7.54 5.92 24.66
N SER A 51 -7.86 5.20 23.58
CA SER A 51 -7.80 3.74 23.56
C SER A 51 -6.35 3.22 23.47
N TYR A 52 -5.53 3.86 22.64
CA TYR A 52 -4.13 3.52 22.38
C TYR A 52 -3.44 4.65 21.60
N ASP A 53 -2.11 4.57 21.46
CA ASP A 53 -1.35 5.51 20.62
C ASP A 53 -1.43 5.09 19.15
N PRO A 54 -1.86 5.98 18.22
CA PRO A 54 -2.01 5.62 16.81
C PRO A 54 -0.70 5.17 16.18
N SER A 55 -0.78 4.18 15.29
CA SER A 55 0.39 3.74 14.53
C SER A 55 0.79 4.74 13.45
N PRO A 56 2.02 4.64 12.90
CA PRO A 56 2.43 5.45 11.75
C PRO A 56 1.51 5.28 10.53
N ILE A 57 0.92 4.08 10.33
CA ILE A 57 -0.06 3.85 9.26
C ILE A 57 -1.31 4.70 9.50
N GLN A 58 -1.87 4.65 10.71
CA GLN A 58 -3.11 5.38 11.03
C GLN A 58 -2.87 6.88 10.94
N MET A 59 -1.73 7.37 11.42
CA MET A 59 -1.36 8.77 11.29
C MET A 59 -1.26 9.22 9.82
N LYS A 60 -0.68 8.39 8.94
CA LYS A 60 -0.70 8.67 7.50
C LYS A 60 -2.12 8.65 6.94
N ALA A 61 -2.94 7.68 7.32
CA ALA A 61 -4.32 7.57 6.87
C ALA A 61 -5.15 8.81 7.24
N PHE A 62 -5.01 9.31 8.47
CA PHE A 62 -5.66 10.53 8.92
C PHE A 62 -5.19 11.77 8.16
N ALA A 63 -3.89 11.89 7.89
CA ALA A 63 -3.33 13.01 7.12
C ALA A 63 -3.78 12.98 5.65
N ASP A 64 -3.83 11.79 5.05
CA ASP A 64 -4.33 11.60 3.69
C ASP A 64 -5.83 11.95 3.62
N ALA A 65 -6.63 11.48 4.58
CA ALA A 65 -8.05 11.82 4.68
C ALA A 65 -8.28 13.34 4.84
N GLU A 66 -7.47 14.03 5.65
CA GLU A 66 -7.57 15.48 5.83
C GLU A 66 -7.29 16.22 4.51
N ARG A 67 -6.22 15.83 3.80
CA ARG A 67 -5.88 16.39 2.50
C ARG A 67 -7.04 16.23 1.52
N ASP A 68 -7.59 15.03 1.43
CA ASP A 68 -8.61 14.70 0.42
C ASP A 68 -9.96 15.35 0.75
N PHE A 69 -10.32 15.44 2.04
CA PHE A 69 -11.48 16.17 2.51
C PHE A 69 -11.38 17.67 2.18
N LYS A 70 -10.23 18.30 2.48
CA LYS A 70 -9.98 19.72 2.15
C LYS A 70 -9.97 20.00 0.66
N ALA A 71 -9.51 19.04 -0.14
CA ALA A 71 -9.47 19.15 -1.59
C ALA A 71 -10.84 18.95 -2.25
N GLY A 72 -11.89 18.60 -1.49
CA GLY A 72 -13.27 18.55 -1.99
C GLY A 72 -13.58 17.31 -2.83
N ASN A 73 -12.98 16.17 -2.50
CA ASN A 73 -13.10 14.88 -3.20
C ASN A 73 -12.33 14.86 -4.52
N VAL A 74 -11.03 14.55 -4.44
CA VAL A 74 -10.20 14.43 -5.63
C VAL A 74 -10.51 13.10 -6.32
N SER A 75 -11.51 13.12 -7.21
CA SER A 75 -11.65 12.08 -8.24
C SER A 75 -10.49 12.24 -9.21
N LEU A 76 -9.34 11.67 -8.84
CA LEU A 76 -8.12 11.66 -9.65
C LEU A 76 -8.19 10.53 -10.67
N SER A 77 -9.20 10.59 -11.53
CA SER A 77 -9.41 9.61 -12.61
C SER A 77 -8.38 9.71 -13.74
N SER A 78 -7.28 10.46 -13.54
CA SER A 78 -6.16 10.60 -14.48
C SER A 78 -4.80 10.44 -13.82
N GLN A 79 -4.73 10.11 -12.53
CA GLN A 79 -3.45 9.98 -11.82
C GLN A 79 -3.16 8.52 -11.52
N CYS A 80 -1.87 8.24 -11.43
CA CYS A 80 -1.32 6.95 -11.06
C CYS A 80 -2.21 6.18 -10.06
N PRO A 81 -2.66 4.96 -10.39
CA PRO A 81 -3.48 4.16 -9.48
C PRO A 81 -2.73 3.74 -8.21
N PHE A 82 -1.40 3.82 -8.17
CA PHE A 82 -0.59 3.54 -7.00
C PHE A 82 -0.30 4.82 -6.20
N GLU A 83 -0.62 4.81 -4.91
CA GLU A 83 -0.26 5.91 -4.00
C GLU A 83 0.89 5.52 -3.07
N PHE A 84 0.79 4.38 -2.40
CA PHE A 84 1.85 3.85 -1.54
C PHE A 84 1.73 2.34 -1.34
N GLY A 85 2.81 1.72 -0.85
CA GLY A 85 2.84 0.35 -0.39
C GLY A 85 3.08 0.26 1.11
N VAL A 86 2.72 -0.87 1.70
CA VAL A 86 3.00 -1.23 3.09
C VAL A 86 3.65 -2.60 3.11
N TRP A 87 4.75 -2.73 3.85
CA TRP A 87 5.33 -4.04 4.18
C TRP A 87 5.58 -4.12 5.69
N ILE A 88 5.66 -5.33 6.22
CA ILE A 88 5.89 -5.54 7.66
C ILE A 88 7.34 -5.93 7.89
N ALA A 89 8.07 -5.05 8.54
CA ALA A 89 9.41 -5.34 9.01
C ALA A 89 9.34 -6.23 10.26
N ASN A 90 10.09 -7.32 10.22
CA ASN A 90 10.16 -8.32 11.29
C ASN A 90 11.42 -8.18 12.15
N GLY A 91 12.04 -7.01 12.15
CA GLY A 91 13.13 -6.69 13.04
C GLY A 91 12.65 -6.51 14.48
N SER A 92 13.62 -6.29 15.36
CA SER A 92 13.38 -5.96 16.77
C SER A 92 14.13 -4.68 17.11
N ARG A 93 13.52 -3.87 17.99
CA ARG A 93 14.21 -2.71 18.59
C ARG A 93 15.48 -3.08 19.37
N SER A 94 15.70 -4.36 19.73
CA SER A 94 16.93 -4.81 20.40
C SER A 94 18.14 -4.84 19.46
N ASP A 95 17.91 -5.06 18.17
CA ASP A 95 18.96 -5.38 17.20
C ASP A 95 19.15 -4.25 16.18
N SER A 96 18.53 -3.09 16.41
CA SER A 96 18.53 -1.92 15.51
C SER A 96 17.96 -2.19 14.11
N PHE A 97 17.07 -3.18 14.00
CA PHE A 97 16.31 -3.44 12.77
C PHE A 97 14.95 -2.74 12.80
N GLU A 98 14.43 -2.44 11.62
CA GLU A 98 13.07 -1.90 11.45
C GLU A 98 12.04 -2.90 11.97
N GLU A 99 11.06 -2.41 12.73
CA GLU A 99 10.00 -3.20 13.34
C GLU A 99 8.64 -2.60 12.95
N GLY A 100 7.68 -3.47 12.65
CA GLY A 100 6.32 -3.08 12.35
C GLY A 100 6.13 -2.59 10.91
N ALA A 101 5.00 -1.92 10.67
CA ALA A 101 4.64 -1.46 9.35
C ALA A 101 5.57 -0.37 8.81
N GLN A 102 5.99 -0.56 7.58
CA GLN A 102 6.84 0.34 6.84
C GLN A 102 6.14 0.79 5.56
N LEU A 103 6.25 2.08 5.24
CA LEU A 103 5.65 2.70 4.07
C LEU A 103 6.63 2.71 2.90
N LEU A 104 6.09 2.44 1.71
CA LEU A 104 6.80 2.47 0.44
C LEU A 104 6.16 3.53 -0.43
N SER A 105 6.93 4.52 -0.82
CA SER A 105 6.46 5.65 -1.61
C SER A 105 6.56 5.42 -3.10
N THR A 106 7.39 4.47 -3.55
CA THR A 106 7.65 4.23 -4.97
C THR A 106 7.54 2.77 -5.37
N LEU A 107 7.25 2.54 -6.65
CA LEU A 107 7.15 1.21 -7.25
C LEU A 107 8.51 0.50 -7.26
N THR A 108 9.62 1.24 -7.26
CA THR A 108 10.97 0.66 -7.19
C THR A 108 11.25 0.06 -5.81
N GLU A 109 10.84 0.73 -4.73
CA GLU A 109 10.94 0.16 -3.37
C GLU A 109 10.12 -1.12 -3.24
N VAL A 110 8.90 -1.12 -3.80
CA VAL A 110 8.05 -2.32 -3.87
C VAL A 110 8.74 -3.44 -4.64
N ALA A 111 9.28 -3.16 -5.83
CA ALA A 111 9.97 -4.15 -6.65
C ALA A 111 11.18 -4.77 -5.92
N ASN A 112 11.96 -3.96 -5.21
CA ASN A 112 13.10 -4.43 -4.40
C ASN A 112 12.66 -5.42 -3.32
N LEU A 113 11.55 -5.15 -2.64
CA LEU A 113 11.01 -6.05 -1.61
C LEU A 113 10.41 -7.32 -2.21
N LEU A 114 9.70 -7.22 -3.34
CA LEU A 114 9.19 -8.39 -4.07
C LEU A 114 10.33 -9.29 -4.56
N ALA A 115 11.47 -8.72 -4.96
CA ALA A 115 12.65 -9.49 -5.39
C ALA A 115 13.21 -10.39 -4.27
N VAL A 116 13.10 -9.97 -3.00
CA VAL A 116 13.47 -10.77 -1.83
C VAL A 116 12.29 -11.51 -1.20
N SER A 117 11.19 -11.70 -1.95
CA SER A 117 9.99 -12.44 -1.55
C SER A 117 9.33 -11.92 -0.27
N ARG A 118 9.35 -10.60 -0.05
CA ARG A 118 8.58 -9.96 1.02
C ARG A 118 7.15 -9.71 0.55
N GLU A 119 6.19 -9.88 1.46
CA GLU A 119 4.80 -9.52 1.22
C GLU A 119 4.63 -7.99 1.29
N VAL A 120 3.93 -7.44 0.31
CA VAL A 120 3.65 -6.01 0.21
C VAL A 120 2.16 -5.82 -0.10
N PHE A 121 1.54 -4.85 0.58
CA PHE A 121 0.17 -4.40 0.35
C PHE A 121 0.23 -3.07 -0.38
N LEU A 122 -0.49 -2.93 -1.49
CA LEU A 122 -0.49 -1.71 -2.30
C LEU A 122 -1.82 -0.99 -2.15
N TYR A 123 -1.78 0.33 -2.11
CA TYR A 123 -2.95 1.18 -1.94
C TYR A 123 -3.05 2.23 -3.04
N ASP A 124 -4.29 2.51 -3.43
CA ASP A 124 -4.60 3.61 -4.33
C ASP A 124 -4.75 4.93 -3.57
N ILE A 125 -4.97 5.99 -4.33
CA ILE A 125 -5.12 7.34 -3.79
C ILE A 125 -6.35 7.54 -2.92
N ASN A 126 -7.34 6.66 -3.05
CA ASN A 126 -8.56 6.68 -2.24
C ASN A 126 -8.42 5.76 -1.00
N GLY A 127 -7.23 5.23 -0.76
CA GLY A 127 -6.97 4.32 0.34
C GLY A 127 -7.54 2.91 0.18
N ASN A 128 -7.95 2.53 -1.03
CA ASN A 128 -8.36 1.17 -1.32
C ASN A 128 -7.16 0.29 -1.62
N ARG A 129 -7.23 -0.96 -1.19
CA ARG A 129 -6.23 -1.95 -1.53
C ARG A 129 -6.28 -2.28 -3.03
N ILE A 130 -5.14 -2.17 -3.69
CA ILE A 130 -4.96 -2.60 -5.07
C ILE A 130 -4.89 -4.13 -5.09
N THR A 131 -5.69 -4.74 -5.95
CA THR A 131 -5.76 -6.20 -6.04
C THR A 131 -4.47 -6.78 -6.63
N VAL A 132 -4.21 -8.04 -6.29
CA VAL A 132 -3.03 -8.76 -6.79
C VAL A 132 -3.04 -8.88 -8.31
N ASP A 133 -4.21 -8.98 -8.95
CA ASP A 133 -4.33 -9.03 -10.40
C ASP A 133 -3.83 -7.74 -11.07
N ILE A 134 -4.15 -6.58 -10.48
CA ILE A 134 -3.65 -5.28 -10.96
C ILE A 134 -2.15 -5.17 -10.67
N ALA A 135 -1.71 -5.52 -9.46
CA ALA A 135 -0.30 -5.47 -9.08
C ALA A 135 0.59 -6.36 -9.98
N ASN A 136 0.10 -7.53 -10.38
CA ASN A 136 0.81 -8.45 -11.27
C ASN A 136 1.03 -7.91 -12.69
N GLN A 137 0.25 -6.91 -13.12
CA GLN A 137 0.48 -6.23 -14.39
C GLN A 137 1.62 -5.21 -14.29
N TRP A 138 1.93 -4.75 -13.07
CA TRP A 138 2.93 -3.72 -12.84
C TRP A 138 4.32 -4.26 -12.59
N PHE A 139 4.45 -5.49 -12.11
CA PHE A 139 5.73 -6.08 -11.73
C PHE A 139 6.03 -7.34 -12.54
N ALA A 140 7.24 -7.43 -13.08
CA ALA A 140 7.70 -8.61 -13.82
C ALA A 140 9.00 -9.14 -13.21
N ARG A 141 9.15 -10.48 -13.18
CA ARG A 141 10.44 -11.09 -12.83
C ARG A 141 11.42 -10.95 -13.98
N GLN A 142 12.62 -10.43 -13.69
CA GLN A 142 13.73 -10.35 -14.63
C GLN A 142 14.99 -10.93 -13.99
N GLY A 143 15.35 -12.15 -14.39
CA GLY A 143 16.44 -12.89 -13.74
C GLY A 143 16.14 -13.15 -12.26
N ASN A 144 17.06 -12.70 -11.39
CA ASN A 144 16.92 -12.80 -9.93
C ASN A 144 16.20 -11.59 -9.30
N GLY A 145 15.75 -10.63 -10.11
CA GLY A 145 15.10 -9.41 -9.65
C GLY A 145 13.62 -9.34 -10.05
N VAL A 146 12.96 -8.31 -9.51
CA VAL A 146 11.64 -7.86 -9.96
C VAL A 146 11.83 -6.44 -10.50
N VAL A 147 11.21 -6.16 -11.65
CA VAL A 147 11.27 -4.84 -12.30
C VAL A 147 9.88 -4.28 -12.49
N VAL A 148 9.78 -2.96 -12.45
CA VAL A 148 8.56 -2.22 -12.78
C VAL A 148 8.34 -2.27 -14.29
N SER A 149 7.13 -2.65 -14.69
CA SER A 149 6.72 -2.72 -16.09
C SER A 149 6.70 -1.34 -16.74
N GLN A 150 6.85 -1.31 -18.07
CA GLN A 150 6.72 -0.05 -18.83
C GLN A 150 5.32 0.56 -18.70
N GLU A 151 4.28 -0.27 -18.53
CA GLU A 151 2.91 0.20 -18.36
C GLU A 151 2.76 0.94 -17.03
N ALA A 152 3.26 0.36 -15.93
CA ALA A 152 3.26 1.02 -14.63
C ALA A 152 4.09 2.31 -14.67
N ALA A 153 5.25 2.32 -15.33
CA ALA A 153 6.06 3.54 -15.51
C ALA A 153 5.36 4.64 -16.31
N ARG A 154 4.46 4.29 -17.23
CA ARG A 154 3.63 5.26 -17.97
C ARG A 154 2.47 5.79 -17.14
N GLN A 155 1.82 4.91 -16.37
CA GLN A 155 0.70 5.28 -15.51
C GLN A 155 1.15 6.09 -14.29
N CYS A 156 2.37 5.83 -13.81
CA CYS A 156 2.90 6.32 -12.54
C CYS A 156 4.32 6.90 -12.65
N PRO A 157 4.57 7.88 -13.55
CA PRO A 157 5.94 8.35 -13.81
C PRO A 157 6.62 8.92 -12.56
N ASP A 158 5.88 9.59 -11.68
CA ASP A 158 6.41 10.22 -10.47
C ASP A 158 6.69 9.21 -9.33
N LYS A 159 6.33 7.93 -9.50
CA LYS A 159 6.49 6.87 -8.49
C LYS A 159 7.57 5.85 -8.88
N ILE A 160 8.51 6.20 -9.77
CA ILE A 160 9.50 5.26 -10.36
C ILE A 160 10.89 5.26 -9.69
N ASN A 161 11.19 6.14 -8.73
CA ASN A 161 12.54 6.18 -8.12
C ASN A 161 12.64 5.54 -6.74
#